data_AF-A0A2P8W6J2-F1
#
_entry.id   AF-A0A2P8W6J2-F1
#
_cell.length_a   1.000
_cell.length_b   1.000
_cell.length_c   1.000
_cell.angle_alpha   90.00
_cell.angle_beta   90.00
_cell.angle_gamma   90.00
#
_symmetry.space_group_name_H-M   'P 1'
#
loop_
_entity.id
_entity.type
_entity.pdbx_description
1 polymer ?
#
loop_
_entity_poly.entity_id
_entity_poly.type
_entity_poly.pdbx_seq_one_letter_code
_entity_poly.pdbx_strand_id
1 'polypeptide(L)'
;MANIKSALKRIEITERNRLHNRAYKSAVKTLTKNYLSAVDAYRADPSADAQKQVEATMAAAYSKIDKAVKRGVLHPNTGARKKSRLARVLKAQETAGAAS
;
A
#
# COMPACT_ATOMS: atom_id res chain seq x y z
N MET A 1 21.17 3.38 27.44
CA MET A 1 21.30 2.00 27.94
C MET A 1 20.20 1.79 28.98
N ALA A 2 19.44 0.69 28.92
CA ALA A 2 18.39 0.42 29.90
C ALA A 2 18.94 -0.48 31.00
N ASN A 3 18.90 -0.03 32.25
CA ASN A 3 19.51 -0.78 33.36
C ASN A 3 18.50 -1.69 34.09
N ILE A 4 17.20 -1.50 33.83
CA ILE A 4 16.12 -2.28 34.44
C ILE A 4 15.74 -3.44 33.51
N LYS A 5 15.60 -4.65 34.06
CA LYS A 5 15.25 -5.88 33.30
C LYS A 5 14.00 -5.71 32.43
N SER A 6 12.97 -5.04 32.95
CA SER A 6 11.73 -4.77 32.20
C SER A 6 11.98 -3.86 31.00
N ALA A 7 12.86 -2.87 31.13
CA ALA A 7 13.20 -1.94 30.05
C ALA A 7 14.03 -2.62 28.94
N LEU A 8 15.00 -3.48 29.30
CA LEU A 8 15.73 -4.30 28.32
C LEU A 8 14.79 -5.18 27.49
N LYS A 9 13.87 -5.89 28.15
CA LYS A 9 12.84 -6.70 27.48
C LYS A 9 11.96 -5.87 26.55
N ARG A 10 11.58 -4.64 26.95
CA ARG A 10 10.78 -3.75 26.11
C ARG A 10 11.53 -3.30 24.86
N ILE A 11 12.84 -3.06 24.95
CA ILE A 11 13.69 -2.72 23.80
C ILE A 11 13.68 -3.87 22.79
N GLU A 12 13.93 -5.10 23.23
CA GLU A 12 13.95 -6.28 22.34
C GLU A 12 12.61 -6.51 21.63
N ILE A 13 11.49 -6.40 22.36
CA ILE A 13 10.14 -6.53 21.79
C ILE A 13 9.88 -5.41 20.77
N THR A 14 10.29 -4.19 21.08
CA THR A 14 10.11 -3.03 20.20
C THR A 14 10.89 -3.20 18.91
N GLU A 15 12.14 -3.65 18.98
CA GLU A 15 12.98 -3.91 17.81
C GLU A 15 12.39 -4.99 16.90
N ARG A 16 11.94 -6.12 17.48
CA ARG A 16 11.26 -7.19 16.75
C ARG A 16 10.02 -6.67 16.01
N ASN A 17 9.17 -5.93 16.72
CA ASN A 17 7.94 -5.37 16.16
C ASN A 17 8.25 -4.30 15.11
N ARG A 18 9.30 -3.49 15.30
CA ARG A 18 9.74 -2.47 14.34
C ARG A 18 10.13 -3.11 13.02
N LEU A 19 10.92 -4.19 13.04
CA LEU A 19 11.35 -4.88 11.82
C LEU A 19 10.17 -5.48 11.06
N HIS A 20 9.24 -6.14 11.75
CA HIS A 20 8.00 -6.64 11.14
C HIS A 20 7.17 -5.50 10.53
N ASN A 21 6.90 -4.45 11.30
CA ASN A 21 6.10 -3.31 10.85
C ASN A 21 6.75 -2.61 9.65
N ARG A 22 8.08 -2.49 9.65
CA ARG A 22 8.84 -1.90 8.55
C ARG A 22 8.63 -2.67 7.26
N ALA A 23 8.72 -4.00 7.28
CA ALA A 23 8.54 -4.84 6.09
C ALA A 23 7.14 -4.72 5.47
N TYR A 24 6.08 -4.67 6.28
CA TYR A 24 4.73 -4.45 5.77
C TYR A 24 4.53 -3.03 5.23
N LYS A 25 5.03 -2.01 5.94
CA LYS A 25 4.93 -0.60 5.51
C LYS A 25 5.68 -0.36 4.21
N SER A 26 6.89 -0.90 4.06
CA SER A 26 7.67 -0.78 2.82
C SER A 26 6.97 -1.48 1.66
N ALA A 27 6.49 -2.71 1.85
CA ALA A 27 5.78 -3.45 0.80
C ALA A 27 4.52 -2.71 0.32
N VAL A 28 3.72 -2.14 1.23
CA VAL A 28 2.56 -1.32 0.85
C VAL A 28 3.00 -0.09 0.05
N LYS A 29 4.09 0.58 0.45
CA LYS A 29 4.63 1.75 -0.27
C LYS A 29 5.09 1.37 -1.68
N THR A 30 5.82 0.26 -1.82
CA THR A 30 6.30 -0.23 -3.12
C THR A 30 5.14 -0.57 -4.04
N LEU A 31 4.16 -1.35 -3.59
CA LEU A 31 2.99 -1.70 -4.40
C LEU A 31 2.17 -0.47 -4.79
N THR A 32 2.05 0.51 -3.90
CA THR A 32 1.39 1.78 -4.22
C THR A 32 2.15 2.53 -5.32
N LYS A 33 3.49 2.57 -5.26
CA LYS A 33 4.30 3.22 -6.31
C LYS A 33 4.17 2.49 -7.64
N ASN A 34 4.21 1.16 -7.64
CA ASN A 34 4.05 0.35 -8.84
C ASN A 34 2.68 0.58 -9.50
N TYR A 35 1.62 0.67 -8.70
CA TYR A 35 0.29 1.01 -9.21
C TYR A 35 0.25 2.40 -9.88
N LEU A 36 0.84 3.42 -9.25
CA LEU A 36 0.91 4.76 -9.85
C LEU A 36 1.68 4.75 -11.18
N SER A 37 2.82 4.05 -11.24
CA SER A 37 3.57 3.91 -12.50
C SER A 37 2.80 3.15 -13.58
N ALA A 38 2.02 2.14 -13.21
CA ALA A 38 1.16 1.43 -14.16
C ALA A 38 0.03 2.34 -14.69
N VAL A 39 -0.55 3.18 -13.83
CA VAL A 39 -1.55 4.18 -14.23
C VAL A 39 -0.96 5.24 -15.15
N ASP A 40 0.24 5.73 -14.84
CA ASP A 40 0.94 6.71 -15.69
C ASP A 40 1.28 6.13 -17.07
N ALA A 41 1.67 4.85 -17.14
CA ALA A 41 1.90 4.15 -18.40
C ALA A 41 0.61 3.97 -19.21
N TYR A 42 -0.49 3.58 -18.55
CA TYR A 42 -1.81 3.47 -19.19
C TYR A 42 -2.30 4.82 -19.76
N ARG A 43 -1.98 5.92 -19.09
CA ARG A 43 -2.31 7.27 -19.58
C ARG A 43 -1.54 7.64 -20.86
N ALA A 44 -0.30 7.17 -20.99
CA ALA A 44 0.53 7.46 -22.17
C ALA A 44 0.12 6.61 -23.37
N ASP A 45 -0.26 5.35 -23.15
CA ASP A 45 -0.70 4.42 -24.19
C ASP A 45 -1.85 3.53 -23.68
N PRO A 46 -3.11 3.86 -24.02
CA PRO A 46 -4.28 3.10 -23.61
C PRO A 46 -4.35 1.75 -24.34
N SER A 47 -3.65 0.75 -23.82
CA SER A 47 -3.70 -0.64 -24.31
C SER A 47 -4.45 -1.56 -23.35
N ALA A 48 -5.04 -2.64 -23.90
CA ALA A 48 -5.74 -3.65 -23.11
C ALA A 48 -4.81 -4.36 -22.11
N ASP A 49 -3.52 -4.48 -22.42
CA ASP A 49 -2.53 -5.09 -21.54
C ASP A 49 -2.13 -4.16 -20.38
N ALA A 50 -2.03 -2.84 -20.65
CA ALA A 50 -1.80 -1.85 -19.60
C ALA A 50 -2.98 -1.79 -18.62
N GLN A 51 -4.23 -1.92 -19.09
CA GLN A 51 -5.39 -2.00 -18.22
C GLN A 51 -5.34 -3.21 -17.28
N LYS A 52 -5.02 -4.41 -17.80
CA LYS A 52 -4.84 -5.63 -16.98
C LYS A 52 -3.74 -5.45 -15.95
N GLN A 53 -2.66 -4.76 -16.30
CA GLN A 53 -1.56 -4.49 -15.37
C GLN A 53 -1.96 -3.54 -14.24
N VAL A 54 -2.77 -2.51 -14.52
CA VAL A 54 -3.34 -1.61 -13.51
C VAL A 54 -4.25 -2.38 -12.56
N GLU A 55 -5.13 -3.24 -13.06
CA GLU A 55 -6.01 -4.06 -12.23
C GLU A 55 -5.24 -5.05 -11.36
N ALA A 56 -4.23 -5.73 -11.91
CA ALA A 56 -3.39 -6.67 -11.19
C ALA A 56 -2.60 -5.99 -10.06
N THR A 57 -2.01 -4.82 -10.33
CA THR A 57 -1.27 -4.05 -9.33
C THR A 57 -2.19 -3.46 -8.26
N MET A 58 -3.41 -3.07 -8.62
CA MET A 58 -4.44 -2.64 -7.66
C MET A 58 -4.84 -3.78 -6.72
N ALA A 59 -5.14 -4.96 -7.26
CA ALA A 59 -5.50 -6.14 -6.48
C ALA A 59 -4.38 -6.55 -5.50
N ALA A 60 -3.13 -6.52 -5.97
CA ALA A 60 -1.96 -6.80 -5.13
C ALA A 60 -1.81 -5.77 -4.00
N ALA A 61 -1.98 -4.48 -4.28
CA ALA A 61 -1.94 -3.42 -3.28
C ALA A 61 -3.04 -3.58 -2.23
N TYR A 62 -4.28 -3.90 -2.65
CA TYR A 62 -5.41 -4.12 -1.74
C TYR A 62 -5.16 -5.30 -0.82
N SER A 63 -4.75 -6.44 -1.40
CA SER A 63 -4.40 -7.65 -0.64
C SER A 63 -3.34 -7.36 0.42
N LYS A 64 -2.30 -6.58 0.09
CA LYS A 64 -1.24 -6.27 1.05
C LYS A 64 -1.69 -5.29 2.13
N ILE A 65 -2.53 -4.30 1.80
CA ILE A 65 -3.13 -3.37 2.77
C ILE A 65 -3.98 -4.15 3.78
N ASP A 66 -4.82 -5.07 3.32
CA ASP A 66 -5.69 -5.85 4.20
C ASP A 66 -4.91 -6.80 5.09
N LYS A 67 -3.87 -7.45 4.55
CA LYS A 67 -2.95 -8.24 5.36
C LYS A 67 -2.25 -7.38 6.41
N ALA A 68 -1.86 -6.15 6.08
CA ALA A 68 -1.23 -5.24 7.05
C ALA A 68 -2.20 -4.78 8.15
N VAL A 69 -3.49 -4.60 7.84
CA VAL A 69 -4.54 -4.31 8.83
C VAL A 69 -4.79 -5.54 9.72
N LYS A 70 -4.98 -6.72 9.13
CA LYS A 70 -5.19 -7.98 9.88
C LYS A 70 -4.04 -8.31 10.82
N ARG A 71 -2.81 -7.97 10.44
CA ARG A 71 -1.61 -8.16 11.26
C ARG A 71 -1.37 -7.02 12.28
N GLY A 72 -2.26 -6.03 12.37
CA GLY A 72 -2.15 -4.92 13.32
C GLY A 72 -1.08 -3.89 12.99
N VAL A 73 -0.47 -3.95 11.81
CA VAL A 73 0.58 -3.00 11.39
C VAL A 73 -0.02 -1.64 10.99
N LEU A 74 -1.24 -1.68 10.43
CA LEU A 74 -2.01 -0.50 10.05
C LEU A 74 -3.36 -0.50 10.78
N HIS A 75 -3.76 0.68 11.26
CA HIS A 75 -5.12 0.87 11.77
C HIS A 75 -6.15 0.68 10.64
N PRO A 76 -7.34 0.10 10.91
CA PRO A 76 -8.39 -0.10 9.91
C PRO A 76 -8.71 1.17 9.09
N ASN A 77 -8.88 2.31 9.77
CA ASN A 77 -9.14 3.59 9.11
C ASN A 77 -8.00 4.01 8.17
N THR A 78 -6.75 3.72 8.52
CA THR A 78 -5.61 4.00 7.65
C THR A 78 -5.61 3.10 6.42
N GLY A 79 -6.00 1.83 6.58
CA GLY A 79 -6.22 0.91 5.47
C GLY A 79 -7.32 1.40 4.52
N ALA A 80 -8.49 1.76 5.08
CA ALA A 80 -9.62 2.29 4.32
C ALA A 80 -9.26 3.57 3.54
N ARG A 81 -8.58 4.53 4.18
CA ARG A 81 -8.10 5.76 3.51
C ARG A 81 -7.15 5.45 2.34
N LYS A 82 -6.26 4.46 2.49
CA LYS A 82 -5.34 4.06 1.42
C LYS A 82 -6.08 3.44 0.24
N LYS A 83 -7.04 2.55 0.47
CA LYS A 83 -7.89 1.98 -0.58
C LYS A 83 -8.69 3.05 -1.32
N SER A 84 -9.36 3.93 -0.57
CA SER A 84 -10.12 5.04 -1.14
C SER A 84 -9.26 5.94 -2.03
N ARG A 85 -8.01 6.23 -1.63
CA ARG A 85 -7.07 7.00 -2.46
C ARG A 85 -6.74 6.30 -3.78
N LEU A 86 -6.48 4.99 -3.76
CA LEU A 86 -6.18 4.22 -4.97
C LEU A 86 -7.38 4.21 -5.93
N ALA A 87 -8.59 3.93 -5.42
CA ALA A 87 -9.82 3.97 -6.20
C ALA A 87 -10.07 5.35 -6.83
N ARG A 88 -9.78 6.44 -6.09
CA ARG A 88 -9.95 7.80 -6.61
C ARG A 88 -9.00 8.11 -7.77
N VAL A 89 -7.79 7.55 -7.76
CA VAL A 89 -6.83 7.72 -8.87
C VAL A 89 -7.37 7.07 -10.14
N LEU A 90 -7.87 5.83 -10.06
CA LEU A 90 -8.49 5.14 -11.19
C LEU A 90 -9.68 5.92 -11.75
N LYS A 91 -10.63 6.28 -10.88
CA LYS A 91 -11.85 7.00 -11.28
C LYS A 91 -11.55 8.35 -11.94
N ALA A 92 -10.54 9.07 -11.44
CA ALA A 92 -10.12 10.33 -12.05
C ALA A 92 -9.60 10.15 -13.49
N GLN A 93 -9.00 9.01 -13.82
CA GLN A 93 -8.58 8.70 -15.19
C GLN A 93 -9.76 8.35 -16.09
N GLU A 94 -10.70 7.53 -15.61
CA GLU A 94 -11.93 7.20 -16.37
C GLU A 94 -12.70 8.47 -16.73
N THR A 95 -12.83 9.41 -15.79
CA THR A 95 -13.50 10.69 -16.05
C THR A 95 -12.72 11.59 -17.02
N ALA A 96 -11.39 11.49 -17.06
CA ALA A 96 -10.56 12.28 -17.97
C ALA A 96 -10.64 11.75 -19.41
N GLY A 97 -10.76 10.44 -19.60
CA GLY A 97 -10.98 9.84 -20.92
C GLY A 97 -12.42 9.98 -21.44
N ALA A 98 -13.42 10.18 -20.55
CA ALA A 98 -14.81 10.41 -20.94
C ALA A 98 -15.15 11.88 -21.28
N ALA A 99 -14.25 12.82 -20.96
CA ALA A 99 -14.41 14.25 -21.21
C ALA A 99 -13.70 14.73 -22.49
N SER A 100 -13.11 13.81 -23.25
CA SER A 100 -12.44 13.99 -24.54
C SER A 100 -13.16 13.19 -25.62
#